data_AF-A0AA36F756-F1
#
_entry.id   AF-A0AA36F756-F1
#
_cell.length_a   1.000
_cell.length_b   1.000
_cell.length_c   1.000
_cell.angle_alpha   90.00
_cell.angle_beta   90.00
_cell.angle_gamma   90.00
#
_symmetry.space_group_name_H-M   'P 1'
#
loop_
_entity.id
_entity.type
_entity.pdbx_description
1 polymer ?
#
loop_
_entity_poly.entity_id
_entity_poly.type
_entity_poly.pdbx_seq_one_letter_code
_entity_poly.pdbx_strand_id
1 'polypeptide(L)'
;MDNLPKISNLTFSVKSGDSKCSIAHGIKASIDLYMQTQIDVFFGPVCDYAAGPLVRQAKFWNIPVITAGSMAMDFSSYRFETYPTLTRVGPVNFSSLFTFFLRLFKSYEWTRFVILYSKSAYSNIVTNMCHLTIEALHYNFMEKRSIYQQRLFKYDPGVDINRMLQEEVTDM
;
A
#
# COMPACT_ATOMS: atom_id res chain seq x y z
N MET A 1 20.01 3.94 -27.56
CA MET A 1 19.91 3.68 -26.10
C MET A 1 21.29 3.30 -25.56
N ASP A 2 22.37 3.91 -26.08
CA ASP A 2 23.71 3.32 -26.08
C ASP A 2 24.74 4.10 -25.24
N ASN A 3 24.29 5.11 -24.48
CA ASN A 3 25.14 5.96 -23.65
C ASN A 3 24.87 5.81 -22.16
N LEU A 4 24.34 4.66 -21.73
CA LEU A 4 24.31 4.35 -20.29
C LEU A 4 25.73 3.93 -19.89
N PRO A 5 26.29 4.48 -18.80
CA PRO A 5 27.61 4.06 -18.33
C PRO A 5 27.60 2.55 -18.11
N LYS A 6 28.46 1.83 -18.85
CA LYS A 6 28.68 0.40 -18.63
C LYS A 6 29.33 0.28 -17.26
N ILE A 7 28.56 -0.22 -16.31
CA ILE A 7 29.05 -0.61 -14.99
C ILE A 7 29.89 -1.89 -15.19
N SER A 8 31.17 -1.74 -15.52
CA SER A 8 32.13 -2.85 -15.60
C SER A 8 32.73 -3.13 -14.23
N ASN A 9 32.88 -4.42 -13.88
CA ASN A 9 33.48 -4.93 -12.62
C ASN A 9 32.60 -4.87 -11.36
N LEU A 10 31.29 -5.09 -11.47
CA LEU A 10 30.39 -5.32 -10.32
C LEU A 10 29.89 -6.76 -10.30
N THR A 11 30.01 -7.41 -9.15
CA THR A 11 29.46 -8.76 -8.90
C THR A 11 28.20 -8.61 -8.06
N PHE A 12 27.06 -9.02 -8.60
CA PHE A 12 25.80 -9.04 -7.86
C PHE A 12 25.61 -10.39 -7.18
N SER A 13 25.37 -10.37 -5.87
CA SER A 13 24.94 -11.55 -5.11
C SER A 13 23.54 -11.29 -4.56
N VAL A 14 22.62 -12.20 -4.86
CA VAL A 14 21.23 -12.10 -4.40
C VAL A 14 21.00 -13.09 -3.28
N LYS A 15 20.44 -12.60 -2.16
CA LYS A 15 19.92 -13.42 -1.07
C LYS A 15 18.43 -13.15 -0.94
N SER A 16 17.65 -14.20 -0.72
CA SER A 16 16.20 -14.14 -0.68
C SER A 16 15.66 -14.64 0.65
N GLY A 17 14.58 -14.03 1.12
CA GLY A 17 13.80 -14.50 2.27
C GLY A 17 12.30 -14.39 1.96
N ASP A 18 11.53 -15.36 2.44
CA ASP A 18 10.08 -15.36 2.28
C ASP A 18 9.41 -14.56 3.41
N SER A 19 8.73 -13.48 3.03
CA SER A 19 8.03 -12.62 3.99
C SER A 19 6.66 -13.14 4.40
N LYS A 20 6.09 -14.12 3.67
CA LYS A 20 4.73 -14.64 3.84
C LYS A 20 3.64 -13.55 3.92
N CYS A 21 3.91 -12.37 3.32
CA CYS A 21 3.07 -11.17 3.45
C CYS A 21 2.64 -10.90 4.91
N SER A 22 3.56 -11.13 5.84
CA SER A 22 3.32 -11.08 7.28
C SER A 22 4.27 -10.10 7.93
N ILE A 23 3.77 -9.32 8.90
CA ILE A 23 4.58 -8.40 9.69
C ILE A 23 5.73 -9.16 10.36
N ALA A 24 5.40 -10.27 11.05
CA ALA A 24 6.37 -11.04 11.83
C ALA A 24 7.38 -11.79 10.96
N HIS A 25 6.93 -12.46 9.91
CA HIS A 25 7.84 -13.21 9.03
C HIS A 25 8.69 -12.28 8.15
N GLY A 26 8.11 -11.18 7.66
CA GLY A 26 8.81 -10.18 6.87
C GLY A 26 9.98 -9.55 7.64
N ILE A 27 9.75 -9.09 8.87
CA ILE A 27 10.82 -8.51 9.68
C ILE A 27 11.86 -9.54 10.08
N LYS A 28 11.45 -10.76 10.47
CA LYS A 28 12.37 -11.85 10.79
C LYS A 28 13.30 -12.16 9.61
N ALA A 29 12.75 -12.37 8.43
CA ALA A 29 13.53 -12.66 7.23
C ALA A 29 14.54 -11.55 6.91
N SER A 30 14.14 -10.28 7.08
CA SER A 30 15.06 -9.16 6.87
C SER A 30 16.19 -9.08 7.88
N ILE A 31 15.92 -9.36 9.16
CA ILE A 31 16.93 -9.40 10.22
C ILE A 31 17.89 -10.57 9.97
N ASP A 32 17.37 -11.75 9.62
CA ASP A 32 18.21 -12.91 9.30
C ASP A 32 19.17 -12.60 8.14
N LEU A 33 18.68 -11.96 7.08
CA LEU A 33 19.51 -11.53 5.94
C LEU A 33 20.57 -10.51 6.37
N TYR A 34 20.18 -9.49 7.13
CA TYR A 34 21.09 -8.45 7.62
C TYR A 34 22.20 -9.02 8.54
N MET A 35 21.87 -10.02 9.37
CA MET A 35 22.82 -10.63 10.29
C MET A 35 23.77 -11.63 9.62
N GLN A 36 23.32 -12.30 8.56
CA GLN A 36 24.10 -13.36 7.89
C GLN A 36 24.98 -12.83 6.76
N THR A 37 24.68 -11.65 6.21
CA THR A 37 25.41 -11.10 5.07
C THR A 37 25.41 -9.58 5.10
N GLN A 38 26.39 -8.97 4.44
CA GLN A 38 26.36 -7.54 4.19
C GLN A 38 25.33 -7.25 3.09
N ILE A 39 24.23 -6.59 3.46
CA ILE A 39 23.19 -6.18 2.53
C ILE A 39 23.43 -4.73 2.12
N ASP A 40 23.65 -4.49 0.83
CA ASP A 40 23.80 -3.14 0.27
C ASP A 40 22.45 -2.49 -0.07
N VAL A 41 21.44 -3.31 -0.41
CA VAL A 41 20.09 -2.86 -0.80
C VAL A 41 19.07 -3.98 -0.60
N PHE A 42 17.88 -3.62 -0.12
CA PHE A 42 16.73 -4.53 -0.13
C PHE A 42 15.88 -4.27 -1.37
N PHE A 43 15.58 -5.34 -2.13
CA PHE A 43 14.58 -5.32 -3.19
C PHE A 43 13.28 -5.99 -2.70
N GLY A 44 12.19 -5.24 -2.72
CA GLY A 44 10.91 -5.62 -2.09
C GLY A 44 10.84 -5.24 -0.61
N PRO A 45 9.88 -5.80 0.14
CA PRO A 45 8.82 -6.71 -0.30
C PRO A 45 7.69 -5.97 -1.03
N VAL A 46 6.85 -6.73 -1.73
CA VAL A 46 5.70 -6.20 -2.47
C VAL A 46 4.50 -5.93 -1.55
N CYS A 47 4.32 -6.76 -0.52
CA CYS A 47 3.21 -6.66 0.44
C CYS A 47 3.48 -5.57 1.49
N ASP A 48 2.51 -4.67 1.67
CA ASP A 48 2.58 -3.54 2.61
C ASP A 48 2.89 -3.97 4.05
N TYR A 49 2.27 -5.07 4.51
CA TYR A 49 2.45 -5.59 5.87
C TYR A 49 3.86 -6.10 6.14
N ALA A 50 4.54 -6.64 5.13
CA ALA A 50 5.94 -7.04 5.25
C ALA A 50 6.88 -5.83 5.08
N ALA A 51 6.54 -4.87 4.22
CA ALA A 51 7.37 -3.72 3.92
C ALA A 51 7.44 -2.74 5.11
N GLY A 52 6.32 -2.48 5.76
CA GLY A 52 6.21 -1.57 6.90
C GLY A 52 7.32 -1.77 7.95
N PRO A 53 7.44 -2.94 8.58
CA PRO A 53 8.47 -3.17 9.60
C PRO A 53 9.88 -3.19 9.01
N LEU A 54 10.10 -3.79 7.83
CA LEU A 54 11.43 -3.79 7.19
C LEU A 54 11.93 -2.37 6.98
N VAL A 55 11.13 -1.50 6.37
CA VAL A 55 11.56 -0.15 5.99
C VAL A 55 11.83 0.70 7.24
N ARG A 56 10.99 0.57 8.28
CA ARG A 56 11.22 1.24 9.57
C ARG A 56 12.56 0.84 10.16
N GLN A 57 12.94 -0.43 10.05
CA GLN A 57 14.22 -0.93 10.53
C GLN A 57 15.38 -0.52 9.61
N ALA A 58 15.19 -0.56 8.30
CA ALA A 58 16.20 -0.22 7.29
C ALA A 58 16.69 1.23 7.40
N LYS A 59 15.85 2.16 7.89
CA LYS A 59 16.26 3.52 8.27
C LYS A 59 17.45 3.52 9.24
N PHE A 60 17.44 2.65 10.25
CA PHE A 60 18.49 2.56 11.27
C PHE A 60 19.72 1.81 10.77
N TRP A 61 19.55 0.89 9.82
CA TRP A 61 20.67 0.24 9.14
C TRP A 61 21.30 1.11 8.05
N ASN A 62 20.67 2.24 7.70
CA ASN A 62 21.04 3.10 6.58
C ASN A 62 21.11 2.33 5.24
N ILE A 63 20.19 1.38 5.04
CA ILE A 63 20.10 0.54 3.84
C ILE A 63 18.90 1.00 2.99
N PRO A 64 19.08 1.29 1.68
CA PRO A 64 17.98 1.60 0.79
C PRO A 64 17.05 0.40 0.59
N VAL A 65 15.75 0.68 0.51
CA VAL A 65 14.72 -0.30 0.18
C VAL A 65 14.04 0.12 -1.11
N ILE A 66 14.09 -0.72 -2.14
CA ILE A 66 13.48 -0.48 -3.44
C ILE A 66 12.38 -1.50 -3.67
N THR A 67 11.13 -1.07 -3.85
CA THR A 67 10.01 -2.00 -4.06
C THR A 67 9.15 -1.61 -5.25
N ALA A 68 8.65 -2.61 -5.98
CA ALA A 68 7.63 -2.43 -7.02
C ALA A 68 6.19 -2.52 -6.47
N GLY A 69 6.02 -2.79 -5.17
CA GLY A 69 4.74 -2.83 -4.47
C GLY A 69 4.64 -1.80 -3.36
N SER A 70 4.07 -2.18 -2.22
CA SER A 70 3.92 -1.32 -1.04
C SER A 70 3.14 -0.04 -1.37
N MET A 71 1.87 -0.23 -1.69
CA MET A 71 0.98 0.78 -2.25
C MET A 71 0.25 1.63 -1.21
N ALA A 72 0.36 1.29 0.09
CA ALA A 72 -0.25 2.01 1.18
C ALA A 72 0.12 3.51 1.17
N MET A 73 -0.86 4.35 1.51
CA MET A 73 -0.68 5.81 1.50
C MET A 73 0.39 6.25 2.50
N ASP A 74 0.48 5.59 3.65
CA ASP A 74 1.44 5.87 4.73
C ASP A 74 2.88 5.96 4.25
N PHE A 75 3.28 5.15 3.27
CA PHE A 75 4.63 5.19 2.69
C PHE A 75 4.94 6.52 1.99
N SER A 76 3.90 7.24 1.56
CA SER A 76 4.00 8.59 1.03
C SER A 76 3.82 9.65 2.13
N SER A 77 2.80 9.50 2.98
CA SER A 77 2.45 10.49 4.01
C SER A 77 3.57 10.66 5.04
N TYR A 78 4.24 9.56 5.40
CA TYR A 78 5.29 9.53 6.41
C TYR A 78 6.68 9.27 5.81
N ARG A 79 6.87 9.67 4.55
CA ARG A 79 8.09 9.42 3.79
C ARG A 79 9.35 9.88 4.51
N PHE A 80 9.36 11.11 5.01
CA PHE A 80 10.59 11.71 5.57
C PHE A 80 10.87 11.29 7.01
N GLU A 81 9.83 11.01 7.78
CA GLU A 81 9.94 10.67 9.21
C GLU A 81 10.11 9.16 9.45
N THR A 82 9.30 8.33 8.78
CA THR A 82 9.18 6.90 9.07
C THR A 82 9.81 6.03 7.98
N TYR A 83 9.73 6.45 6.71
CA TYR A 83 10.16 5.65 5.57
C TYR A 83 11.22 6.31 4.66
N PRO A 84 12.28 6.96 5.20
CA PRO A 84 13.18 7.81 4.42
C PRO A 84 14.07 7.03 3.43
N THR A 85 14.29 5.74 3.68
CA THR A 85 15.11 4.87 2.81
C THR A 85 14.30 4.16 1.73
N LEU A 86 12.97 4.35 1.70
CA LEU A 86 12.09 3.68 0.75
C LEU A 86 12.01 4.42 -0.58
N THR A 87 12.29 3.69 -1.65
CA THR A 87 12.01 4.08 -3.03
C THR A 87 11.00 3.10 -3.62
N ARG A 88 9.89 3.62 -4.12
CA ARG A 88 8.86 2.82 -4.79
C ARG A 88 8.99 3.02 -6.30
N VAL A 89 8.99 1.92 -7.03
CA VAL A 89 9.10 1.90 -8.49
C VAL A 89 7.72 1.57 -9.04
N GLY A 90 7.16 2.47 -9.85
CA GLY A 90 5.86 2.26 -10.51
C GLY A 90 4.93 3.46 -10.35
N PRO A 91 4.02 3.68 -11.33
CA PRO A 91 3.18 4.88 -11.35
C PRO A 91 1.93 4.79 -10.46
N VAL A 92 1.59 3.59 -9.96
CA VAL A 92 0.32 3.33 -9.27
C VAL A 92 0.55 2.98 -7.81
N ASN A 93 -0.12 3.71 -6.92
CA ASN A 93 -0.33 3.36 -5.53
C ASN A 93 -1.80 3.59 -5.17
N PHE A 94 -2.22 3.32 -3.93
CA PHE A 94 -3.63 3.47 -3.58
C PHE A 94 -4.13 4.93 -3.65
N SER A 95 -3.25 5.94 -3.52
CA SER A 95 -3.62 7.34 -3.74
C SER A 95 -3.89 7.67 -5.21
N SER A 96 -3.32 6.90 -6.16
CA SER A 96 -3.66 7.04 -7.58
C SER A 96 -5.13 6.67 -7.84
N LEU A 97 -5.70 5.71 -7.08
CA LEU A 97 -7.13 5.38 -7.16
C LEU A 97 -8.01 6.54 -6.68
N PHE A 98 -7.61 7.22 -5.59
CA PHE A 98 -8.30 8.44 -5.16
C PHE A 98 -8.32 9.50 -6.26
N THR A 99 -7.17 9.72 -6.92
CA THR A 99 -7.08 10.68 -8.03
C THR A 99 -8.03 10.33 -9.18
N PHE A 100 -8.18 9.04 -9.49
CA PHE A 100 -9.14 8.56 -10.47
C PHE A 100 -10.58 8.89 -10.07
N PHE A 101 -11.01 8.48 -8.86
CA PHE A 101 -12.38 8.73 -8.40
C PHE A 101 -12.69 10.22 -8.25
N LEU A 102 -11.74 11.03 -7.80
CA LEU A 102 -11.91 12.48 -7.71
C LEU A 102 -12.18 13.10 -9.09
N ARG A 103 -11.46 12.65 -10.13
CA ARG A 103 -11.69 13.12 -11.51
C ARG A 103 -13.03 12.64 -12.05
N LEU A 104 -13.39 11.39 -11.77
CA LEU A 104 -14.68 10.82 -12.15
C LEU A 104 -15.83 11.63 -11.53
N PHE A 105 -15.80 11.85 -10.21
CA PHE A 105 -16.85 12.56 -9.49
C PHE A 105 -16.97 14.01 -9.96
N LYS A 106 -15.84 14.67 -10.22
CA LYS A 106 -15.85 16.03 -10.79
C LYS A 106 -16.48 16.06 -12.18
N SER A 107 -16.27 15.04 -13.01
CA SER A 107 -16.81 14.99 -14.37
C SER A 107 -18.32 14.79 -14.42
N TYR A 108 -18.89 14.14 -13.40
CA TYR A 108 -20.32 13.84 -13.30
C TYR A 108 -21.03 14.66 -12.22
N GLU A 109 -20.34 15.62 -11.61
CA GLU A 109 -20.86 16.45 -10.52
C GLU A 109 -21.39 15.65 -9.31
N TRP A 110 -20.80 14.47 -9.07
CA TRP A 110 -21.17 13.63 -7.93
C TRP A 110 -20.52 14.15 -6.64
N THR A 111 -21.36 14.50 -5.67
CA THR A 111 -20.94 15.02 -4.36
C THR A 111 -21.31 14.10 -3.21
N ARG A 112 -22.17 13.10 -3.43
CA ARG A 112 -22.65 12.16 -2.40
C ARG A 112 -22.44 10.74 -2.89
N PHE A 113 -21.83 9.90 -2.05
CA PHE A 113 -21.55 8.50 -2.41
C PHE A 113 -21.35 7.64 -1.16
N VAL A 114 -21.45 6.33 -1.36
CA VAL A 114 -21.24 5.33 -0.32
C VAL A 114 -20.07 4.43 -0.73
N ILE A 115 -19.19 4.14 0.22
CA ILE A 115 -18.12 3.17 0.08
C ILE A 115 -18.53 1.91 0.85
N LEU A 116 -18.67 0.80 0.14
CA LEU A 116 -18.93 -0.52 0.70
C LEU A 116 -17.73 -1.42 0.44
N TYR A 117 -17.19 -2.05 1.48
CA TYR A 117 -16.08 -2.99 1.29
C TYR A 117 -16.07 -4.12 2.31
N SER A 118 -15.52 -5.27 1.91
CA SER A 118 -15.15 -6.34 2.83
C SER A 118 -13.66 -6.29 3.09
N LYS A 119 -13.27 -6.35 4.35
CA LYS A 119 -11.86 -6.41 4.75
C LYS A 119 -11.21 -7.75 4.34
N SER A 120 -11.98 -8.83 4.35
CA SER A 120 -11.49 -10.17 4.06
C SER A 120 -11.59 -10.57 2.58
N ALA A 121 -12.16 -9.70 1.73
CA ALA A 121 -12.09 -9.89 0.30
C ALA A 121 -10.62 -10.00 -0.15
N TYR A 122 -10.33 -11.01 -0.97
CA TYR A 122 -8.98 -11.29 -1.49
C TYR A 122 -7.90 -11.55 -0.42
N SER A 123 -8.28 -11.94 0.80
CA SER A 123 -7.32 -12.31 1.86
C SER A 123 -6.40 -13.47 1.48
N ASN A 124 -6.78 -14.28 0.48
CA ASN A 124 -5.93 -15.34 -0.07
C ASN A 124 -4.75 -14.80 -0.92
N ILE A 125 -4.78 -13.53 -1.32
CA ILE A 125 -3.72 -12.88 -2.11
C ILE A 125 -2.88 -11.98 -1.20
N VAL A 126 -3.53 -11.00 -0.57
CA VAL A 126 -2.90 -10.07 0.38
C VAL A 126 -3.91 -9.83 1.49
N THR A 127 -3.54 -10.22 2.71
CA THR A 127 -4.34 -9.99 3.92
C THR A 127 -4.77 -8.53 3.98
N ASN A 128 -6.06 -8.25 4.14
CA ASN A 128 -6.62 -6.90 4.32
C ASN A 128 -6.24 -5.87 3.22
N MET A 129 -5.95 -6.29 1.99
CA MET A 129 -5.64 -5.34 0.90
C MET A 129 -6.76 -4.33 0.66
N CYS A 130 -8.01 -4.78 0.69
CA CYS A 130 -9.18 -3.91 0.54
C CYS A 130 -9.22 -2.85 1.64
N HIS A 131 -8.79 -3.17 2.87
CA HIS A 131 -8.69 -2.16 3.92
C HIS A 131 -7.73 -1.05 3.55
N LEU A 132 -6.48 -1.37 3.16
CA LEU A 132 -5.48 -0.35 2.81
C LEU A 132 -5.90 0.48 1.58
N THR A 133 -6.60 -0.15 0.64
CA THR A 133 -7.12 0.54 -0.55
C THR A 133 -8.21 1.53 -0.18
N ILE A 134 -9.17 1.10 0.63
CA ILE A 134 -10.33 1.91 1.01
C ILE A 134 -9.95 2.98 2.03
N GLU A 135 -9.01 2.68 2.91
CA GLU A 135 -8.37 3.66 3.79
C GLU A 135 -7.80 4.83 2.98
N ALA A 136 -7.16 4.54 1.84
CA ALA A 136 -6.63 5.58 0.99
C ALA A 136 -7.71 6.47 0.38
N LEU A 137 -8.83 5.90 -0.08
CA LEU A 137 -9.96 6.67 -0.57
C LEU A 137 -10.62 7.47 0.55
N HIS A 138 -10.91 6.80 1.66
CA HIS A 138 -11.66 7.36 2.78
C HIS A 138 -10.98 8.60 3.33
N TYR A 139 -9.69 8.53 3.69
CA TYR A 139 -9.00 9.67 4.27
C TYR A 139 -8.86 10.84 3.29
N ASN A 140 -8.51 10.58 2.02
CA ASN A 140 -8.41 11.65 1.03
C ASN A 140 -9.77 12.33 0.75
N PHE A 141 -10.89 11.60 0.77
CA PHE A 141 -12.22 12.20 0.66
C PHE A 141 -12.65 12.91 1.95
N MET A 142 -12.23 12.44 3.13
CA MET A 142 -12.50 13.11 4.41
C MET A 142 -11.85 14.49 4.47
N GLU A 143 -10.66 14.66 3.92
CA GLU A 143 -10.02 15.98 3.75
C GLU A 143 -10.84 16.93 2.88
N LYS A 144 -11.70 16.39 2.00
CA LYS A 144 -12.57 17.15 1.08
C LYS A 144 -14.05 17.09 1.46
N ARG A 145 -14.36 16.83 2.73
CA ARG A 145 -15.73 16.63 3.26
C ARG A 145 -16.68 17.82 3.07
N SER A 146 -16.17 19.03 2.82
CA SER A 146 -16.99 20.21 2.52
C SER A 146 -17.67 20.13 1.15
N ILE A 147 -17.12 19.32 0.24
CA ILE A 147 -17.61 19.14 -1.13
C ILE A 147 -18.16 17.73 -1.33
N TYR A 148 -17.46 16.73 -0.80
CA TYR A 148 -17.78 15.32 -1.01
C TYR A 148 -18.24 14.66 0.29
N GLN A 149 -19.50 14.26 0.33
CA GLN A 149 -20.11 13.53 1.43
C GLN A 149 -19.99 12.04 1.17
N GLN A 150 -19.20 11.37 1.99
CA GLN A 150 -19.05 9.92 1.95
C GLN A 150 -19.69 9.26 3.16
N ARG A 151 -20.24 8.07 2.99
CA ARG A 151 -20.50 7.12 4.08
C ARG A 151 -19.68 5.86 3.83
N LEU A 152 -19.05 5.32 4.87
CA LEU A 152 -18.20 4.14 4.77
C LEU A 152 -18.85 2.99 5.55
N PHE A 153 -19.08 1.86 4.88
CA PHE A 153 -19.53 0.64 5.54
C PHE A 153 -18.58 -0.52 5.22
N LYS A 154 -18.21 -1.20 6.28
CA LYS A 154 -17.46 -2.45 6.23
C LYS A 154 -18.44 -3.59 6.48
N TYR A 155 -18.41 -4.63 5.65
CA TYR A 155 -19.22 -5.83 5.86
C TYR A 155 -18.35 -7.07 6.05
N ASP A 156 -18.87 -8.02 6.81
CA ASP A 156 -18.25 -9.33 7.03
C ASP A 156 -18.77 -10.37 6.01
N PRO A 157 -18.02 -11.45 5.74
CA PRO A 157 -18.49 -12.53 4.88
C PRO A 157 -19.83 -13.09 5.36
N GLY A 158 -20.80 -13.24 4.45
CA GLY A 158 -22.13 -13.76 4.75
C GLY A 158 -23.20 -12.71 5.03
N VAL A 159 -22.85 -11.41 5.00
CA VAL A 159 -23.86 -10.33 5.04
C VAL A 159 -24.57 -10.21 3.69
N ASP A 160 -25.89 -10.06 3.72
CA ASP A 160 -26.70 -9.79 2.53
C ASP A 160 -26.50 -8.34 2.06
N ILE A 161 -25.69 -8.18 1.02
CA ILE A 161 -25.36 -6.89 0.42
C ILE A 161 -26.62 -6.19 -0.13
N ASN A 162 -27.61 -6.92 -0.65
CA ASN A 162 -28.81 -6.31 -1.20
C ASN A 162 -29.63 -5.62 -0.11
N ARG A 163 -29.75 -6.29 1.04
CA ARG A 163 -30.40 -5.71 2.21
C ARG A 163 -29.65 -4.47 2.70
N MET A 164 -28.31 -4.54 2.81
CA MET A 164 -27.52 -3.37 3.22
C MET A 164 -27.68 -2.19 2.25
N LEU A 165 -27.71 -2.45 0.95
CA LEU A 165 -27.93 -1.40 -0.05
C LEU A 165 -29.31 -0.77 0.11
N GLN A 166 -30.35 -1.57 0.34
CA GLN A 166 -31.70 -1.06 0.56
C GLN A 166 -31.84 -0.26 1.86
N GLU A 167 -31.14 -0.64 2.93
CA GLU A 167 -31.16 0.10 4.20
C GLU A 167 -30.35 1.40 4.13
N GLU A 168 -29.22 1.41 3.42
CA GLU A 168 -28.23 2.50 3.56
C GLU A 168 -28.13 3.46 2.36
N VAL A 169 -28.56 3.02 1.17
CA VAL A 169 -28.48 3.82 -0.07
C VAL A 169 -29.81 4.52 -0.39
N THR A 170 -30.94 3.97 0.06
CA THR A 170 -32.27 4.49 -0.28
C THR A 170 -32.58 5.84 0.38
N ASP A 171 -31.83 6.22 1.43
CA ASP A 171 -31.96 7.51 2.14
C ASP A 171 -31.02 8.63 1.62
N MET A 172 -30.37 8.46 0.46
CA MET A 172 -29.53 9.50 -0.17
C MET A 172 -30.28 10.33 -1.20
#